data_AF-A0A3S4GIR0-F1
#
_entry.id   AF-A0A3S4GIR0-F1
#
_cell.length_a   1.000
_cell.length_b   1.000
_cell.length_c   1.000
_cell.angle_alpha   90.00
_cell.angle_beta   90.00
_cell.angle_gamma   90.00
#
_symmetry.space_group_name_H-M   'P 1'
#
loop_
_entity.id
_entity.type
_entity.pdbx_description
1 polymer ?
#
loop_
_entity_poly.entity_id
_entity_poly.type
_entity_poly.pdbx_seq_one_letter_code
_entity_poly.pdbx_strand_id
1 'polypeptide(L)'
;MRLTLPFQPPGEAPREIELINASYDDRRHELVTLDKGRGAGDCGIQTRWRFDGQRFSLSRYAQQPTCDNWQGPDAWPTLWITR
;
A
#
# COMPACT_ATOMS: atom_id res chain seq x y z
N MET A 1 -13.18 -3.37 9.92
CA MET A 1 -12.97 -2.73 8.61
C MET A 1 -11.95 -3.57 7.85
N ARG A 2 -12.24 -3.97 6.61
CA ARG A 2 -11.32 -4.74 5.75
C ARG A 2 -11.13 -3.98 4.45
N LEU A 3 -9.88 -3.87 4.00
CA LEU A 3 -9.52 -3.31 2.70
C LEU A 3 -9.16 -4.46 1.77
N THR A 4 -9.81 -4.53 0.61
CA THR A 4 -9.61 -5.64 -0.32
C THR A 4 -9.14 -5.10 -1.66
N LEU A 5 -7.96 -5.53 -2.10
CA LEU A 5 -7.38 -5.12 -3.37
C LEU A 5 -8.29 -5.56 -4.53
N PRO A 6 -8.47 -4.74 -5.59
CA PRO A 6 -9.30 -5.08 -6.73
C PRO A 6 -8.62 -6.07 -7.71
N PHE A 7 -7.38 -6.48 -7.43
CA PHE A 7 -6.59 -7.42 -8.23
C PHE A 7 -5.89 -8.43 -7.30
N GLN A 8 -5.36 -9.50 -7.89
CA GLN A 8 -4.50 -10.47 -7.19
C GLN A 8 -3.04 -9.98 -7.22
N PRO A 9 -2.39 -9.70 -6.07
CA PRO A 9 -1.00 -9.28 -6.03
C PRO A 9 -0.02 -10.32 -6.59
N PRO A 10 1.18 -9.90 -7.01
CA PRO A 10 2.26 -10.82 -7.36
C PRO A 10 2.62 -11.76 -6.21
N GLY A 11 3.11 -12.96 -6.56
CA GLY A 11 3.57 -13.95 -5.57
C GLY A 11 2.45 -14.57 -4.73
N GLU A 12 1.20 -14.56 -5.23
CA GLU A 12 0.02 -15.13 -4.55
C GLU A 12 -0.26 -14.52 -3.16
N ALA A 13 0.19 -13.29 -2.92
CA ALA A 13 -0.08 -12.61 -1.65
C ALA A 13 -1.58 -12.38 -1.44
N PRO A 14 -2.06 -12.36 -0.19
CA PRO A 14 -3.47 -12.11 0.11
C PRO A 14 -3.97 -10.78 -0.49
N ARG A 15 -5.22 -10.77 -0.93
CA ARG A 15 -5.90 -9.54 -1.38
C ARG A 15 -6.39 -8.68 -0.22
N GLU A 16 -6.50 -9.25 0.98
CA GLU A 16 -6.87 -8.51 2.18
C GLU A 16 -5.65 -7.72 2.67
N ILE A 17 -5.83 -6.41 2.86
CA ILE A 17 -4.83 -5.53 3.43
C ILE A 17 -5.16 -5.30 4.90
N GLU A 18 -4.18 -5.58 5.75
CA GLU A 18 -4.24 -5.22 7.16
C GLU A 18 -3.90 -3.73 7.36
N LEU A 19 -4.52 -3.13 8.38
CA LEU A 19 -4.31 -1.72 8.73
C LEU A 19 -3.07 -1.53 9.61
N ILE A 20 -1.93 -2.00 9.13
CA ILE A 20 -0.64 -1.88 9.82
C ILE A 20 0.10 -0.61 9.38
N ASN A 21 0.72 0.06 10.36
CA ASN A 21 1.37 1.36 10.20
C ASN A 21 0.50 2.37 9.41
N ALA A 22 -0.80 2.36 9.69
CA ALA A 22 -1.76 3.15 8.95
C ALA A 22 -1.68 4.63 9.36
N SER A 23 -1.81 5.52 8.38
CA SER A 23 -1.84 6.97 8.57
C SER A 23 -2.82 7.60 7.59
N TYR A 24 -3.27 8.82 7.87
CA TYR A 24 -4.12 9.58 6.96
C TYR A 24 -3.32 10.73 6.35
N ASP A 25 -3.30 10.82 5.02
CA ASP A 25 -2.72 11.93 4.28
C ASP A 25 -3.80 13.00 4.06
N ASP A 26 -3.83 13.98 4.96
CA ASP A 26 -4.80 15.10 4.91
C ASP A 26 -4.72 15.88 3.60
N ARG A 27 -3.57 15.92 2.92
CA ARG A 27 -3.44 16.68 1.66
C ARG A 27 -4.09 15.97 0.49
N ARG A 28 -4.15 14.64 0.52
CA ARG A 28 -4.73 13.81 -0.55
C ARG A 28 -6.08 13.20 -0.19
N HIS A 29 -6.49 13.34 1.07
CA HIS A 29 -7.63 12.65 1.68
C HIS A 29 -7.54 11.13 1.52
N GLU A 30 -6.37 10.57 1.78
CA GLU A 30 -6.08 9.15 1.59
C GLU A 30 -5.69 8.46 2.89
N LEU A 31 -6.26 7.28 3.13
CA LEU A 31 -5.72 6.34 4.10
C LEU A 31 -4.52 5.63 3.47
N VAL A 32 -3.37 5.73 4.12
CA VAL A 32 -2.11 5.07 3.73
C VAL A 32 -1.88 3.89 4.68
N THR A 33 -1.57 2.70 4.16
CA THR A 33 -1.06 1.59 4.96
C THR A 33 0.36 1.25 4.51
N LEU A 34 1.19 0.77 5.44
CA LEU A 34 2.56 0.36 5.17
C LEU A 34 2.87 -0.97 5.86
N ASP A 35 2.96 -2.03 5.08
CA ASP A 35 3.53 -3.29 5.53
C ASP A 35 5.03 -3.29 5.23
N LYS A 36 5.85 -3.00 6.24
CA LYS A 36 7.31 -2.94 6.07
C LYS A 36 7.92 -4.32 6.36
N GLY A 37 8.73 -4.81 5.43
CA GLY A 37 9.47 -6.05 5.60
C GLY A 37 10.40 -6.00 6.82
N ARG A 38 10.64 -7.17 7.44
CA ARG A 38 11.61 -7.30 8.53
C ARG A 38 13.00 -7.54 7.94
N GLY A 39 13.99 -6.73 8.31
CA GLY A 39 15.36 -6.87 7.85
C GLY A 39 16.10 -5.54 7.80
N ALA A 40 17.39 -5.59 7.45
CA ALA A 40 18.14 -4.39 7.11
C ALA A 40 17.72 -3.90 5.71
N GLY A 41 17.45 -2.59 5.60
CA GLY A 41 16.99 -1.96 4.35
C GLY A 41 15.48 -1.78 4.25
N ASP A 42 15.05 -1.00 3.25
CA ASP A 42 13.64 -0.67 3.00
C ASP A 42 13.02 -1.59 1.94
N CYS A 43 11.90 -2.20 2.29
CA CYS A 43 11.08 -3.08 1.46
C CYS A 43 9.69 -3.22 2.07
N GLY A 44 8.72 -3.69 1.28
CA GLY A 44 7.36 -3.91 1.74
C GLY A 44 6.29 -3.54 0.74
N ILE A 45 5.08 -3.29 1.25
CA ILE A 45 3.92 -2.87 0.48
C ILE A 45 3.38 -1.56 1.07
N GLN A 46 3.15 -0.57 0.21
CA GLN A 46 2.38 0.63 0.56
C GLN A 46 1.08 0.64 -0.24
N THR A 47 -0.04 0.85 0.44
CA THR A 47 -1.33 1.07 -0.23
C THR A 47 -1.94 2.40 0.16
N ARG A 48 -2.66 3.02 -0.76
CA ARG A 48 -3.39 4.27 -0.55
C ARG A 48 -4.84 4.08 -0.98
N TRP A 49 -5.75 4.61 -0.16
CA TRP A 49 -7.18 4.40 -0.31
C TRP A 49 -7.94 5.71 -0.14
N ARG A 50 -8.91 5.95 -1.02
CA ARG A 50 -9.83 7.08 -0.92
C ARG A 50 -11.18 6.60 -0.42
N PHE A 51 -11.77 7.35 0.50
CA PHE A 51 -13.15 7.11 0.94
C PHE A 51 -14.10 8.03 0.18
N ASP A 52 -15.10 7.44 -0.49
CA ASP A 52 -16.09 8.18 -1.28
C ASP A 52 -17.37 8.55 -0.49
N GLY A 53 -17.39 8.27 0.82
CA GLY A 53 -18.57 8.41 1.68
C GLY A 53 -19.30 7.08 1.92
N GLN A 54 -19.00 6.04 1.14
CA GLN A 54 -19.58 4.71 1.29
C GLN A 54 -18.51 3.62 1.45
N ARG A 55 -17.43 3.68 0.67
CA ARG A 55 -16.39 2.64 0.63
C ARG A 55 -15.01 3.20 0.38
N PHE A 56 -14.02 2.41 0.75
CA PHE A 56 -12.62 2.65 0.40
C PHE A 56 -12.31 2.05 -0.97
N SER A 57 -11.84 2.89 -1.89
CA SER A 57 -11.35 2.48 -3.21
C SER A 57 -9.84 2.65 -3.25
N LEU A 58 -9.13 1.65 -3.79
CA LEU A 58 -7.68 1.67 -3.93
C LEU A 58 -7.28 2.77 -4.92
N SER A 59 -6.46 3.74 -4.50
CA SER A 59 -5.87 4.76 -5.36
C SER A 59 -4.45 4.38 -5.81
N ARG A 60 -3.66 3.73 -4.95
CA ARG A 60 -2.29 3.28 -5.27
C ARG A 60 -1.93 1.99 -4.54
N TYR A 61 -1.27 1.07 -5.24
CA TYR A 61 -0.54 -0.05 -4.64
C TYR A 61 0.91 -0.02 -5.14
N ALA A 62 1.86 0.00 -4.22
CA ALA A 62 3.28 -0.09 -4.51
C ALA A 62 3.94 -1.17 -3.67
N GLN A 63 4.94 -1.83 -4.25
CA GLN A 63 5.62 -2.96 -3.64
C GLN A 63 7.11 -2.93 -3.96
N GLN A 64 7.93 -3.10 -2.93
CA GLN A 64 9.36 -3.34 -3.00
C GLN A 64 9.64 -4.72 -2.38
N PRO A 65 9.78 -5.79 -3.18
CA PRO A 65 9.92 -7.15 -2.65
C PRO A 65 11.30 -7.42 -2.04
N THR A 66 12.32 -6.65 -2.40
CA THR A 66 13.71 -6.85 -1.95
C THR A 66 14.17 -5.66 -1.11
N CYS A 67 14.65 -5.94 0.09
CA CYS A 67 15.18 -4.91 0.99
C CYS A 67 16.57 -4.48 0.52
N ASP A 68 16.68 -3.23 0.08
CA ASP A 68 17.88 -2.72 -0.62
C ASP A 68 18.48 -1.44 -0.01
N ASN A 69 17.84 -0.88 1.03
CA ASN A 69 18.24 0.35 1.70
C ASN A 69 18.37 1.56 0.74
N TRP A 70 17.62 1.55 -0.36
CA TRP A 70 17.73 2.58 -1.39
C TRP A 70 16.55 3.55 -1.40
N GLN A 71 15.33 3.07 -1.67
CA GLN A 71 14.15 3.91 -1.83
C GLN A 71 13.14 3.70 -0.70
N GLY A 72 12.47 4.79 -0.31
CA GLY A 72 11.36 4.75 0.63
C GLY A 72 10.01 4.42 -0.04
N PRO A 73 8.96 4.17 0.76
CA PRO A 73 7.64 3.70 0.29
C PRO A 73 6.98 4.52 -0.83
N ASP A 74 7.18 5.84 -0.84
CA ASP A 74 6.62 6.73 -1.86
C ASP A 74 7.33 6.59 -3.21
N ALA A 75 8.56 6.07 -3.24
CA ALA A 75 9.35 5.84 -4.45
C ALA A 75 9.39 4.36 -4.90
N TRP A 76 8.78 3.44 -4.14
CA TRP A 76 8.69 2.03 -4.54
C TRP A 76 7.89 1.85 -5.85
N PRO A 77 8.20 0.80 -6.63
CA PRO A 77 7.48 0.47 -7.86
C PRO A 77 5.96 0.42 -7.65
N THR A 78 5.23 1.20 -8.44
CA THR A 78 3.76 1.23 -8.41
C THR A 78 3.23 0.16 -9.34
N LEU A 79 2.50 -0.80 -8.80
CA LEU A 79 1.91 -1.90 -9.58
C LEU A 79 0.43 -1.66 -9.89
N TRP A 80 -0.22 -0.75 -9.16
CA TRP A 80 -1.57 -0.31 -9.44
C TRP A 80 -1.73 1.18 -9.14
N ILE A 81 -2.43 1.89 -10.04
CA ILE A 81 -2.88 3.26 -9.81
C ILE A 81 -4.27 3.44 -10.41
N THR A 82 -5.15 4.12 -9.68
CA THR A 82 -6.48 4.52 -10.16
C THR A 82 -6.47 6.05 -10.33
N ARG A 83 -6.94 6.54 -11.47
CA ARG A 83 -7.09 7.98 -11.74
C ARG A 83 -8.42 8.51 -11.24
#